data_AF-A0A257H1Y5-F1
#
_entry.id   AF-A0A257H1Y5-F1
#
_cell.length_a   1.000
_cell.length_b   1.000
_cell.length_c   1.000
_cell.angle_alpha   90.00
_cell.angle_beta   90.00
_cell.angle_gamma   90.00
#
_symmetry.space_group_name_H-M   'P 1'
#
loop_
_entity.id
_entity.type
_entity.pdbx_description
1 polymer ?
#
loop_
_entity_poly.entity_id
_entity_poly.type
_entity_poly.pdbx_seq_one_letter_code
_entity_poly.pdbx_strand_id
1 'polypeptide(L)'
;MLEFLGFGKTKGDASDTVISTRTLSAVAPSAAQRDLVRVALHTLLKRHGIPPSWLAAELLPIASPQEPDAWIIQVAVLQWHTGFGQYLVALQKELLDSLKRIEQGPHQTHYSVHWVYAPDCACPYTALPSAAFWGASAADLATEEPEALAEKPAKAGKSKAAKPGKPTTTDEEDDGFAPTQMRED
;
A
#
# COMPACT_ATOMS: atom_id res chain seq x y z
N MET A 1 -30.35 -27.20 -12.99
CA MET A 1 -30.29 -28.06 -11.79
C MET A 1 -28.88 -27.93 -11.23
N LEU A 2 -28.70 -26.97 -10.31
CA LEU A 2 -27.45 -26.68 -9.59
C LEU A 2 -27.86 -26.44 -8.13
N GLU A 3 -28.23 -27.53 -7.45
CA GLU A 3 -28.46 -27.54 -6.01
C GLU A 3 -27.18 -28.05 -5.35
N PHE A 4 -26.30 -27.16 -4.88
CA PHE A 4 -25.22 -27.56 -3.97
C PHE A 4 -24.70 -26.38 -3.14
N LEU A 5 -25.58 -25.75 -2.38
CA LEU A 5 -25.20 -25.10 -1.11
C LEU A 5 -26.21 -25.52 -0.03
N GLY A 6 -26.02 -26.73 0.47
CA GLY A 6 -26.68 -27.19 1.69
C GLY A 6 -26.09 -26.47 2.90
N PHE A 7 -26.71 -25.35 3.29
CA PHE A 7 -26.48 -24.77 4.61
C PHE A 7 -27.15 -25.63 5.66
N GLY A 8 -26.31 -26.32 6.45
CA GLY A 8 -26.70 -26.97 7.69
C GLY A 8 -27.41 -25.98 8.60
N LYS A 9 -28.58 -26.39 9.09
CA LYS A 9 -29.47 -25.63 9.96
C LYS A 9 -28.86 -25.56 11.37
N THR A 10 -28.05 -24.55 11.67
CA THR A 10 -27.68 -24.21 13.05
C THR A 10 -28.60 -23.11 13.57
N LYS A 11 -29.41 -23.47 14.57
CA LYS A 11 -30.26 -22.55 15.32
C LYS A 11 -29.39 -21.84 16.37
N GLY A 12 -29.14 -20.55 16.17
CA GLY A 12 -28.46 -19.69 17.13
C GLY A 12 -28.24 -18.30 16.51
N ASP A 13 -28.73 -17.26 17.20
CA ASP A 13 -28.60 -15.83 16.91
C ASP A 13 -27.58 -15.45 15.82
N ALA A 14 -28.06 -15.22 14.61
CA ALA A 14 -27.27 -14.71 13.51
C ALA A 14 -27.79 -13.32 13.16
N SER A 15 -27.02 -12.31 13.57
CA SER A 15 -27.11 -10.95 13.04
C SER A 15 -27.16 -11.06 11.52
N ASP A 16 -28.30 -10.66 10.96
CA ASP A 16 -28.70 -10.82 9.57
C ASP A 16 -27.60 -10.25 8.66
N THR A 17 -26.70 -11.11 8.17
CA THR A 17 -25.76 -10.74 7.11
C THR A 17 -26.55 -10.83 5.83
N VAL A 18 -27.39 -9.81 5.62
CA VAL A 18 -28.12 -9.64 4.37
C VAL A 18 -27.05 -9.42 3.30
N ILE A 19 -26.82 -10.46 2.49
CA ILE A 19 -26.10 -10.32 1.23
C ILE A 19 -26.98 -9.40 0.38
N SER A 20 -26.75 -8.10 0.50
CA SER A 20 -27.54 -7.09 -0.17
C SER A 20 -27.17 -7.14 -1.65
N THR A 21 -28.03 -7.77 -2.45
CA THR A 21 -27.89 -7.82 -3.91
C THR A 21 -28.08 -6.41 -4.48
N ARG A 22 -27.00 -5.63 -4.50
CA ARG A 22 -26.94 -4.30 -5.10
C ARG A 22 -26.90 -4.46 -6.63
N THR A 23 -27.80 -3.81 -7.35
CA THR A 23 -27.79 -3.77 -8.81
C THR A 23 -27.15 -2.49 -9.30
N LEU A 24 -26.48 -2.53 -10.45
CA LEU A 24 -25.95 -1.32 -11.07
C LEU A 24 -27.12 -0.46 -11.57
N SER A 25 -27.05 0.85 -11.29
CA SER A 25 -28.05 1.81 -11.77
C SER A 25 -27.70 2.34 -13.16
N ALA A 26 -28.66 2.94 -13.85
CA ALA A 26 -28.43 3.63 -15.12
C ALA A 26 -28.01 5.12 -14.94
N VAL A 27 -28.01 5.64 -13.71
CA VAL A 27 -27.65 7.04 -13.43
C VAL A 27 -26.14 7.23 -13.57
N ALA A 28 -25.70 7.98 -14.58
CA ALA A 28 -24.27 8.20 -14.78
C ALA A 28 -23.66 9.07 -13.66
N PRO A 29 -22.42 8.78 -13.21
CA PRO A 29 -21.71 9.66 -12.28
C PRO A 29 -21.41 11.01 -12.91
N SER A 30 -21.50 12.06 -12.10
CA SER A 30 -21.08 13.39 -12.51
C SER A 30 -19.58 13.41 -12.87
N ALA A 31 -19.17 14.33 -13.76
CA ALA A 31 -17.76 14.49 -14.10
C ALA A 31 -16.92 14.83 -12.86
N ALA A 32 -17.45 15.69 -11.98
CA ALA A 32 -16.81 16.08 -10.73
C ALA A 32 -16.56 14.89 -9.79
N GLN A 33 -17.53 13.99 -9.61
CA GLN A 33 -17.35 12.78 -8.79
C GLN A 33 -16.26 11.86 -9.37
N ARG A 34 -16.27 11.65 -10.69
CA ARG A 34 -15.24 10.84 -11.35
C ARG A 34 -13.85 11.44 -11.20
N ASP A 35 -13.73 12.75 -11.34
CA ASP A 35 -12.45 13.45 -11.20
C ASP A 35 -11.97 13.43 -9.74
N LEU A 36 -12.87 13.60 -8.77
CA LEU A 36 -12.57 13.49 -7.34
C LEU A 36 -11.97 12.13 -7.01
N VAL A 37 -12.59 11.03 -7.49
CA VAL A 37 -12.08 9.66 -7.28
C VAL A 37 -10.73 9.47 -7.96
N ARG A 38 -10.57 9.94 -9.20
CA ARG A 38 -9.30 9.85 -9.93
C ARG A 38 -8.18 10.63 -9.23
N VAL A 39 -8.45 11.83 -8.74
CA VAL A 39 -7.47 12.67 -8.01
C VAL A 39 -7.12 12.05 -6.66
N ALA A 40 -8.10 11.52 -5.93
CA ALA A 40 -7.87 10.85 -4.65
C ALA A 40 -6.97 9.62 -4.83
N LEU A 41 -7.27 8.77 -5.82
CA LEU A 41 -6.44 7.61 -6.13
C LEU A 41 -5.04 8.05 -6.57
N HIS A 42 -4.92 8.97 -7.53
CA HIS A 42 -3.62 9.43 -8.03
C HIS A 42 -2.75 10.01 -6.89
N THR A 43 -3.34 10.77 -5.98
CA THR A 43 -2.64 11.33 -4.81
C THR A 43 -2.18 10.23 -3.84
N LEU A 44 -3.03 9.23 -3.59
CA LEU A 44 -2.68 8.06 -2.79
C LEU A 44 -1.50 7.29 -3.39
N LEU A 45 -1.55 7.00 -4.69
CA LEU A 45 -0.49 6.26 -5.38
C LEU A 45 0.83 7.02 -5.37
N LYS A 46 0.78 8.33 -5.66
CA LYS A 46 1.95 9.19 -5.59
C LYS A 46 2.57 9.23 -4.19
N ARG A 47 1.75 9.26 -3.14
CA ARG A 47 2.22 9.26 -1.74
C ARG A 47 2.98 7.99 -1.38
N HIS A 48 2.56 6.84 -1.91
CA HIS A 48 3.18 5.53 -1.64
C HIS A 48 4.18 5.07 -2.70
N GLY A 49 4.52 5.92 -3.67
CA GLY A 49 5.46 5.57 -4.73
C GLY A 49 4.94 4.51 -5.72
N ILE A 50 3.63 4.29 -5.79
CA ILE A 50 3.01 3.35 -6.72
C ILE A 50 2.84 4.04 -8.08
N PRO A 51 3.31 3.45 -9.19
CA PRO A 51 3.11 4.05 -10.51
C PRO A 51 1.62 4.18 -10.85
N PRO A 52 1.14 5.35 -11.32
CA PRO A 52 -0.27 5.55 -11.64
C PRO A 52 -0.74 4.72 -12.85
N SER A 53 0.19 4.20 -13.66
CA SER A 53 -0.12 3.27 -14.76
C SER A 53 -0.47 1.86 -14.28
N TRP A 54 -0.22 1.52 -13.00
CA TRP A 54 -0.48 0.19 -12.47
C TRP A 54 -1.93 -0.01 -12.05
N LEU A 55 -2.66 1.07 -11.75
CA LEU A 55 -4.05 1.00 -11.33
C LEU A 55 -4.90 2.00 -12.12
N ALA A 56 -6.11 1.59 -12.49
CA ALA A 56 -7.15 2.48 -13.01
C ALA A 56 -8.36 2.48 -12.08
N ALA A 57 -9.11 3.59 -12.06
CA ALA A 57 -10.35 3.67 -11.30
C ALA A 57 -11.51 4.14 -12.18
N GLU A 58 -12.64 3.46 -12.01
CA GLU A 58 -13.92 3.79 -12.62
C GLU A 58 -14.99 3.87 -11.53
N LEU A 59 -15.97 4.76 -11.71
CA LEU A 59 -17.07 4.94 -10.78
C LEU A 59 -18.34 4.35 -11.40
N LEU A 60 -18.94 3.37 -10.72
CA LEU A 60 -20.15 2.69 -11.15
C LEU A 60 -21.31 3.06 -10.22
N PRO A 61 -22.48 3.45 -10.76
CA PRO A 61 -23.64 3.79 -9.95
C PRO A 61 -24.31 2.55 -9.36
N ILE A 62 -24.78 2.66 -8.12
CA ILE A 62 -25.58 1.62 -7.48
C ILE A 62 -27.05 2.04 -7.42
N ALA A 63 -27.94 1.15 -7.83
CA ALA A 63 -29.36 1.28 -7.52
C ALA A 63 -29.58 0.64 -6.15
N SER A 64 -29.76 1.47 -5.12
CA SER A 64 -30.21 1.01 -3.81
C SER A 64 -31.41 1.84 -3.36
N PRO A 65 -32.54 1.21 -3.02
CA PRO A 65 -33.68 1.93 -2.46
C PRO A 65 -33.37 2.53 -1.08
N GLN A 66 -32.33 2.04 -0.39
CA GLN A 66 -31.94 2.48 0.94
C GLN A 66 -30.81 3.53 0.91
N GLU A 67 -29.99 3.54 -0.14
CA GLU A 67 -28.84 4.45 -0.30
C GLU A 67 -28.84 5.04 -1.71
N PRO A 68 -29.56 6.15 -1.95
CA PRO A 68 -29.66 6.75 -3.29
C PRO A 68 -28.33 7.33 -3.80
N ASP A 69 -27.39 7.66 -2.89
CA ASP A 69 -26.05 8.19 -3.20
C ASP A 69 -24.93 7.18 -2.93
N ALA A 70 -25.17 5.90 -3.25
CA ALA A 70 -24.15 4.86 -3.16
C ALA A 70 -23.45 4.62 -4.51
N TRP A 71 -22.13 4.53 -4.47
CA TRP A 71 -21.28 4.30 -5.63
C TRP A 71 -20.30 3.15 -5.39
N ILE A 72 -19.96 2.42 -6.47
CA ILE A 72 -18.85 1.47 -6.48
C ILE A 72 -17.68 2.12 -7.19
N ILE A 73 -16.54 2.20 -6.52
CA ILE A 73 -15.26 2.51 -7.13
C ILE A 73 -14.66 1.17 -7.58
N GLN A 74 -14.71 0.91 -8.89
CA GLN A 74 -14.01 -0.22 -9.47
C GLN A 74 -12.55 0.17 -9.69
N VAL A 75 -11.65 -0.46 -8.94
CA VAL A 75 -10.20 -0.30 -9.10
C VAL A 75 -9.66 -1.49 -9.88
N ALA A 76 -9.16 -1.23 -11.08
CA ALA A 76 -8.55 -2.22 -11.95
C ALA A 76 -7.04 -2.26 -11.76
N VAL A 77 -6.50 -3.43 -11.43
CA VAL A 77 -5.07 -3.70 -11.37
C VAL A 77 -4.58 -4.02 -12.78
N LEU A 78 -3.83 -3.08 -13.36
CA LEU A 78 -3.29 -3.15 -14.72
C LEU A 78 -1.92 -3.81 -14.78
N GLN A 79 -1.18 -3.83 -13.66
CA GLN A 79 0.12 -4.48 -13.54
C GLN A 79 0.17 -5.28 -12.25
N TRP A 80 0.56 -6.54 -12.36
CA TRP A 80 0.68 -7.44 -11.23
C TRP A 80 1.81 -7.02 -10.30
N HIS A 81 1.53 -7.03 -9.00
CA HIS A 81 2.54 -6.87 -7.95
C HIS A 81 2.08 -7.60 -6.69
N THR A 82 2.97 -8.35 -6.05
CA THR A 82 2.66 -9.16 -4.85
C THR A 82 2.16 -8.30 -3.68
N GLY A 83 2.68 -7.07 -3.57
CA GLY A 83 2.26 -6.11 -2.55
C GLY A 83 0.77 -5.73 -2.63
N PHE A 84 0.13 -5.80 -3.80
CA PHE A 84 -1.31 -5.53 -3.87
C PHE A 84 -2.12 -6.58 -3.12
N GLY A 85 -1.72 -7.86 -3.15
CA GLY A 85 -2.40 -8.90 -2.38
C GLY A 85 -2.30 -8.70 -0.86
N GLN A 86 -1.15 -8.21 -0.39
CA GLN A 86 -0.86 -8.01 1.03
C GLN A 86 -1.47 -6.72 1.60
N TYR A 87 -1.43 -5.63 0.83
CA TYR A 87 -1.78 -4.30 1.30
C TYR A 87 -3.09 -3.75 0.69
N LEU A 88 -3.87 -4.58 -0.01
CA LEU A 88 -5.12 -4.18 -0.68
C LEU A 88 -6.08 -3.44 0.26
N VAL A 89 -6.29 -4.01 1.45
CA VAL A 89 -7.23 -3.49 2.45
C VAL A 89 -6.75 -2.15 3.02
N ALA A 90 -5.44 -2.01 3.23
CA ALA A 90 -4.84 -0.75 3.69
C ALA A 90 -5.02 0.36 2.64
N LEU A 91 -4.70 0.07 1.37
CA LEU A 91 -4.91 0.98 0.25
C LEU A 91 -6.38 1.40 0.11
N GLN A 92 -7.30 0.43 0.20
CA GLN A 92 -8.73 0.70 0.14
C GLN A 92 -9.18 1.64 1.27
N LYS A 93 -8.77 1.37 2.52
CA LYS A 93 -9.12 2.21 3.66
C LYS A 93 -8.62 3.63 3.45
N GLU A 94 -7.37 3.78 3.03
CA GLU A 94 -6.75 5.09 2.85
C GLU A 94 -7.36 5.89 1.69
N LEU A 95 -7.77 5.21 0.61
CA LEU A 95 -8.54 5.81 -0.47
C LEU A 95 -9.87 6.35 0.05
N LEU A 96 -10.65 5.53 0.76
CA LEU A 96 -11.95 5.94 1.33
C LEU A 96 -11.79 7.09 2.32
N ASP A 97 -10.78 7.05 3.18
CA ASP A 97 -10.49 8.13 4.12
C ASP A 97 -10.07 9.41 3.38
N SER A 98 -9.37 9.30 2.25
CA SER A 98 -9.04 10.45 1.41
C SER A 98 -10.27 11.08 0.76
N LEU A 99 -11.20 10.26 0.26
CA LEU A 99 -12.45 10.74 -0.33
C LEU A 99 -13.29 11.48 0.72
N LYS A 100 -13.43 10.91 1.91
CA LYS A 100 -14.15 11.55 3.04
C LYS A 100 -13.55 12.91 3.43
N ARG A 101 -12.24 13.10 3.32
CA ARG A 101 -11.59 14.38 3.63
C ARG A 101 -11.83 15.45 2.57
N ILE A 102 -11.89 15.05 1.30
CA ILE A 102 -12.10 15.96 0.16
C ILE A 102 -13.58 16.38 0.10
N GLU A 103 -14.50 15.46 0.36
CA GLU A 103 -15.94 15.69 0.33
C GLU A 103 -16.43 16.32 1.64
N GLN A 104 -16.33 17.65 1.75
CA GLN A 104 -16.79 18.41 2.93
C GLN A 104 -18.27 18.84 2.85
N GLY A 105 -19.11 18.08 2.14
CA GLY A 105 -20.53 18.40 1.94
C GLY A 105 -21.44 17.91 3.07
N PRO A 106 -22.66 18.47 3.19
CA PRO A 106 -23.67 17.99 4.15
C PRO A 106 -24.25 16.62 3.79
N HIS A 107 -24.12 16.20 2.53
CA HIS A 107 -24.48 14.87 2.05
C HIS A 107 -23.20 14.06 1.83
N GLN A 108 -22.99 13.04 2.67
CA GLN A 108 -21.83 12.16 2.54
C GLN A 108 -22.17 11.03 1.57
N THR A 109 -21.52 11.05 0.41
CA THR A 109 -21.63 9.97 -0.58
C THR A 109 -21.07 8.67 0.00
N HIS A 110 -21.78 7.57 -0.21
CA HIS A 110 -21.33 6.26 0.26
C HIS A 110 -20.54 5.55 -0.85
N TYR A 111 -19.25 5.32 -0.63
CA TYR A 111 -18.40 4.60 -1.58
C TYR A 111 -18.09 3.19 -1.09
N SER A 112 -18.26 2.24 -1.98
CA SER A 112 -17.74 0.88 -1.84
C SER A 112 -16.61 0.67 -2.86
N VAL A 113 -15.60 -0.13 -2.54
CA VAL A 113 -14.49 -0.41 -3.46
C VAL A 113 -14.59 -1.84 -3.96
N HIS A 114 -14.46 -2.02 -5.27
CA HIS A 114 -14.43 -3.31 -5.93
C HIS A 114 -13.11 -3.45 -6.68
N TRP A 115 -12.37 -4.52 -6.41
CA TRP A 115 -11.08 -4.76 -7.03
C TRP A 115 -11.22 -5.76 -8.17
N VAL A 116 -10.69 -5.41 -9.32
CA VAL A 116 -10.62 -6.29 -10.49
C VAL A 116 -9.19 -6.36 -10.98
N TYR A 117 -8.77 -7.52 -11.45
CA TYR A 117 -7.49 -7.67 -12.15
C TYR A 117 -7.74 -7.62 -13.64
N ALA A 118 -6.98 -6.80 -14.37
CA ALA A 118 -7.04 -6.78 -15.81
C ALA A 118 -6.58 -8.14 -16.38
N PRO A 119 -7.18 -8.62 -17.47
CA PRO A 119 -6.83 -9.92 -18.05
C PRO A 119 -5.36 -9.99 -18.50
N ASP A 120 -4.75 -8.85 -18.78
CA ASP A 120 -3.39 -8.64 -19.23
C ASP A 120 -2.43 -8.14 -18.13
N CYS A 121 -2.81 -8.20 -16.85
CA CYS A 121 -1.99 -7.70 -15.75
C CYS A 121 -0.68 -8.49 -15.49
N ALA A 122 -0.38 -9.52 -16.28
CA ALA A 122 0.83 -10.34 -16.19
C ALA A 122 1.02 -11.07 -14.85
N CYS A 123 -0.07 -11.61 -14.27
CA CYS A 123 0.02 -12.44 -13.06
C CYS A 123 0.87 -13.72 -13.33
N PRO A 124 1.93 -13.98 -12.53
CA PRO A 124 2.82 -15.13 -12.74
C PRO A 124 2.21 -16.44 -12.21
N TYR A 125 1.13 -16.38 -11.42
CA TYR A 125 0.51 -17.55 -10.82
C TYR A 125 -0.50 -18.17 -11.79
N THR A 126 -0.07 -19.22 -12.48
CA THR A 126 -0.88 -19.94 -13.48
C THR A 126 -1.62 -21.15 -12.92
N ALA A 127 -1.30 -21.55 -11.69
CA ALA A 127 -1.92 -22.67 -11.00
C ALA A 127 -2.32 -22.25 -9.58
N LEU A 128 -3.45 -22.79 -9.10
CA LEU A 128 -3.88 -22.61 -7.72
C LEU A 128 -2.97 -23.43 -6.79
N PRO A 129 -2.67 -22.90 -5.59
CA PRO A 129 -1.90 -23.64 -4.61
C PRO A 129 -2.72 -24.85 -4.09
N SER A 130 -2.02 -25.83 -3.53
CA SER A 130 -2.64 -27.01 -2.94
C SER A 130 -3.55 -26.64 -1.75
N ALA A 131 -4.47 -27.53 -1.37
CA ALA A 131 -5.39 -27.29 -0.26
C ALA A 131 -4.66 -26.96 1.07
N ALA A 132 -3.48 -27.53 1.28
CA ALA A 132 -2.66 -27.32 2.47
C ALA A 132 -2.20 -25.85 2.63
N PHE A 133 -2.02 -25.13 1.53
CA PHE A 133 -1.63 -23.72 1.55
C PHE A 133 -2.65 -22.83 2.27
N TRP A 134 -3.94 -23.10 2.11
CA TRP A 134 -5.02 -22.30 2.69
C TRP A 134 -5.22 -22.55 4.19
N GLY A 135 -4.67 -23.65 4.71
CA GLY A 135 -4.75 -24.00 6.14
C GLY A 135 -3.70 -23.31 7.01
N ALA A 136 -2.72 -22.63 6.41
CA ALA A 136 -1.69 -21.87 7.13
C ALA A 136 -2.32 -20.63 7.79
N SER A 137 -1.98 -20.35 9.05
CA SER A 137 -2.52 -19.19 9.76
C SER A 137 -1.92 -17.90 9.23
N ALA A 138 -2.68 -16.81 9.24
CA ALA A 138 -2.17 -15.48 8.91
C ALA A 138 -0.99 -15.05 9.80
N ALA A 139 -0.91 -15.58 11.03
CA ALA A 139 0.23 -15.35 11.93
C ALA A 139 1.53 -16.03 11.44
N ASP A 140 1.41 -17.16 10.74
CA ASP A 140 2.55 -17.88 10.17
C ASP A 140 3.13 -17.12 8.96
N LEU A 141 2.29 -16.36 8.26
CA LEU A 141 2.67 -15.59 7.07
C LEU A 141 3.22 -14.19 7.38
N ALA A 142 2.88 -13.61 8.53
CA ALA A 142 3.35 -12.28 8.94
C ALA A 142 4.78 -12.28 9.53
N THR A 143 5.36 -13.46 9.75
CA THR A 143 6.70 -13.62 10.35
C THR A 143 7.83 -13.59 9.31
N GLU A 144 7.52 -13.73 8.01
CA GLU A 144 8.51 -13.59 6.94
C GLU A 144 8.54 -12.15 6.41
N GLU A 145 9.01 -11.24 7.26
CA GLU A 145 9.54 -9.95 6.79
C GLU A 145 10.92 -10.22 6.16
N PRO A 146 11.21 -9.72 4.94
CA PRO A 146 12.50 -9.94 4.32
C PRO A 146 13.58 -9.24 5.15
N GLU A 147 14.59 -9.99 5.59
CA GLU A 147 15.85 -9.47 6.11
C GLU A 147 16.43 -8.46 5.11
N ALA A 148 16.10 -7.18 5.30
CA ALA A 148 16.79 -6.08 4.69
C ALA A 148 18.22 -6.07 5.26
N LEU A 149 19.17 -6.53 4.46
CA LEU A 149 20.60 -6.21 4.52
C LEU A 149 21.19 -6.13 5.94
N ALA A 150 21.50 -7.30 6.51
CA ALA A 150 22.61 -7.39 7.46
C ALA A 150 23.93 -7.14 6.69
N GLU A 151 24.29 -5.86 6.50
CA GLU A 151 25.67 -5.49 6.24
C GLU A 151 26.53 -6.01 7.41
N LYS A 152 27.32 -7.04 7.14
CA LYS A 152 28.39 -7.50 8.03
C LYS A 152 29.32 -6.32 8.33
N PRO A 153 29.50 -5.88 9.59
CA PRO A 153 30.63 -5.04 9.91
C PRO A 153 31.90 -5.90 9.87
N ALA A 154 32.69 -5.74 8.81
CA ALA A 154 34.02 -6.31 8.75
C ALA A 154 34.93 -5.62 9.79
N LYS A 155 35.17 -6.38 10.86
CA LYS A 155 36.14 -6.20 11.95
C LYS A 155 37.30 -5.22 11.67
N ALA A 156 37.38 -4.19 12.51
CA ALA A 156 38.62 -3.46 12.75
C ALA A 156 39.60 -4.28 13.61
N GLY A 157 40.87 -4.33 13.16
CA GLY A 157 42.04 -4.25 14.04
C GLY A 157 42.76 -5.54 14.41
N LYS A 158 43.99 -5.71 13.89
CA LYS A 158 45.18 -6.14 14.65
C LYS A 158 46.45 -5.99 13.81
N SER A 159 46.99 -4.77 13.72
CA SER A 159 48.39 -4.56 13.33
C SER A 159 49.24 -4.55 14.60
N LYS A 160 50.05 -5.60 14.79
CA LYS A 160 51.16 -5.62 15.74
C LYS A 160 52.31 -4.83 15.11
N ALA A 161 52.67 -3.68 15.69
CA ALA A 161 53.94 -3.00 15.40
C ALA A 161 54.84 -3.10 16.63
N ALA A 162 56.02 -3.67 16.43
CA ALA A 162 57.11 -3.74 17.40
C ALA A 162 57.83 -2.38 17.49
N LYS A 163 58.34 -2.12 18.69
CA LYS A 163 59.07 -0.94 19.18
C LYS A 163 60.60 -1.09 18.89
N PRO A 164 61.50 -0.15 19.26
CA PRO A 164 61.81 1.15 18.65
C PRO A 164 63.31 1.30 18.27
N GLY A 165 63.66 2.29 17.44
CA GLY A 165 65.03 2.76 17.20
C GLY A 165 65.09 4.30 17.19
N LYS A 166 66.04 4.87 17.95
CA LYS A 166 66.20 6.30 18.30
C LYS A 166 67.02 7.06 17.22
N PRO A 167 67.40 8.35 17.43
CA PRO A 167 66.89 9.55 16.75
C PRO A 167 67.92 10.21 15.81
N THR A 168 67.53 11.20 14.99
CA THR A 168 68.43 12.29 14.60
C THR A 168 67.62 13.53 14.23
N THR A 169 68.06 14.64 14.84
CA THR A 169 67.68 16.05 14.72
C THR A 169 68.02 16.64 13.36
N THR A 170 67.16 17.51 12.81
CA THR A 170 67.60 18.75 12.16
C THR A 170 66.46 19.76 12.22
N ASP A 171 66.76 20.91 12.83
CA ASP A 171 66.05 22.18 12.75
C ASP A 171 65.74 22.56 11.29
N GLU A 172 64.59 23.16 11.05
CA GLU A 172 64.53 24.44 10.34
C GLU A 172 63.19 25.11 10.61
N GLU A 173 63.31 26.38 10.96
CA GLU A 173 62.30 27.36 11.31
C GLU A 173 61.35 27.59 10.11
N ASP A 174 60.13 28.07 10.36
CA ASP A 174 59.80 29.45 9.99
C ASP A 174 58.28 29.64 9.85
N ASP A 175 57.80 30.56 10.70
CA ASP A 175 56.75 31.55 10.49
C ASP A 175 55.41 31.19 9.85
N GLY A 176 54.35 31.43 10.64
CA GLY A 176 53.01 31.52 10.08
C GLY A 176 51.89 31.73 11.07
N PHE A 177 52.00 32.77 11.87
CA PHE A 177 51.02 33.29 12.83
C PHE A 177 49.54 33.16 12.40
N ALA A 178 48.69 32.82 13.37
CA ALA A 178 47.23 32.66 13.25
C ALA A 178 46.47 34.02 13.38
N PRO A 179 45.31 34.12 14.04
CA PRO A 179 43.94 34.18 13.49
C PRO A 179 43.17 35.49 13.85
N THR A 180 42.02 35.79 13.22
CA THR A 180 40.94 36.67 13.78
C THR A 180 39.71 36.58 12.86
N GLN A 181 38.57 35.99 13.27
CA GLN A 181 37.44 36.52 14.08
C GLN A 181 36.55 37.61 13.44
N MET A 182 35.24 37.29 13.45
CA MET A 182 34.06 38.13 13.72
C MET A 182 33.71 39.30 12.79
N ARG A 183 32.47 39.29 12.26
CA ARG A 183 31.58 40.45 12.37
C ARG A 183 30.10 40.05 12.28
N GLU A 184 29.39 40.21 13.39
CA GLU A 184 27.94 40.39 13.45
C GLU A 184 27.61 41.86 13.17
N ASP A 185 26.57 42.08 12.37
CA ASP A 185 25.50 43.09 12.53
C ASP A 185 24.47 42.89 11.40
#